data_AF-A0A1Q8KNR8-F1
#
_entry.id   AF-A0A1Q8KNR8-F1
#
_cell.length_a   1.000
_cell.length_b   1.000
_cell.length_c   1.000
_cell.angle_alpha   90.00
_cell.angle_beta   90.00
_cell.angle_gamma   90.00
#
_symmetry.space_group_name_H-M   'P 1'
#
loop_
_entity.id
_entity.type
_entity.pdbx_description
1 polymer ?
#
loop_
_entity_poly.entity_id
_entity_poly.type
_entity_poly.pdbx_seq_one_letter_code
_entity_poly.pdbx_strand_id
1 'polypeptide(L)' 'MTVVERWWIWRVRAACEIALAHRGGDELVDDARTEASWYADMMHPWDGRGCEPDARVLAWLSILVARWVVADTA' A
#
# COMPACT_ATOMS: atom_id res chain seq x y z
N MET A 1 -16.07 3.18 4.57
CA MET A 1 -15.67 1.77 4.76
C MET A 1 -16.31 1.18 6.00
N THR A 2 -16.75 -0.08 5.91
CA THR A 2 -17.10 -0.93 7.05
C THR A 2 -15.84 -1.50 7.71
N VAL A 3 -15.99 -2.08 8.91
CA VAL A 3 -14.89 -2.78 9.63
C VAL A 3 -14.35 -3.95 8.80
N VAL A 4 -15.23 -4.67 8.10
CA VAL A 4 -14.86 -5.82 7.25
C VAL A 4 -14.00 -5.36 6.07
N GLU A 5 -14.35 -4.26 5.41
CA GLU A 5 -13.56 -3.70 4.31
C GLU A 5 -12.19 -3.22 4.78
N ARG A 6 -12.10 -2.56 5.94
CA ARG A 6 -10.81 -2.18 6.56
C ARG A 6 -9.94 -3.40 6.85
N TRP A 7 -10.54 -4.46 7.39
CA TRP A 7 -9.85 -5.71 7.65
C TRP A 7 -9.30 -6.35 6.38
N TRP A 8 -10.10 -6.38 5.31
CA TRP A 8 -9.66 -6.89 4.02
C TRP A 8 -8.51 -6.09 3.44
N ILE A 9 -8.59 -4.76 3.45
CA ILE A 9 -7.52 -3.88 2.96
C ILE A 9 -6.21 -4.12 3.71
N TRP A 10 -6.26 -4.27 5.03
CA TRP A 10 -5.08 -4.62 5.84
C TRP A 10 -4.47 -5.96 5.42
N ARG A 11 -5.30 -6.98 5.17
CA ARG A 11 -4.80 -8.30 4.72
C ARG A 11 -4.16 -8.22 3.34
N VAL A 12 -4.76 -7.50 2.39
CA VAL A 12 -4.20 -7.36 1.03
C VAL A 12 -2.87 -6.60 1.09
N ARG A 13 -2.80 -5.50 1.85
CA ARG A 13 -1.54 -4.78 2.09
C ARG A 13 -0.44 -5.71 2.61
N ALA A 14 -0.73 -6.47 3.66
CA ALA A 14 0.25 -7.40 4.23
C ALA A 14 0.70 -8.46 3.21
N ALA A 15 -0.23 -8.99 2.41
CA ALA A 15 0.11 -9.97 1.37
C ALA A 15 1.04 -9.38 0.30
N CYS A 16 0.80 -8.14 -0.16
CA CYS A 16 1.67 -7.46 -1.11
C CYS A 16 3.07 -7.21 -0.52
N GLU A 17 3.16 -6.74 0.73
CA GLU A 17 4.46 -6.51 1.39
C GLU A 17 5.25 -7.81 1.54
N ILE A 18 4.60 -8.91 1.94
CA ILE A 18 5.22 -10.24 2.01
C ILE A 18 5.71 -10.70 0.63
N ALA A 19 4.90 -10.53 -0.42
CA ALA A 19 5.28 -10.95 -1.76
C ALA A 19 6.47 -10.14 -2.30
N LEU A 20 6.50 -8.83 -2.04
CA LEU A 20 7.62 -7.97 -2.40
C LEU A 20 8.89 -8.36 -1.63
N ALA A 21 8.77 -8.61 -0.31
CA ALA A 21 9.89 -9.07 0.52
C ALA A 21 10.50 -10.38 -0.01
N HIS A 22 9.66 -11.34 -0.42
CA HIS A 22 10.15 -12.59 -0.99
C HIS A 22 10.92 -12.42 -2.31
N ARG A 23 10.68 -11.35 -3.08
CA ARG A 23 11.31 -11.14 -4.38
C ARG A 23 12.54 -10.24 -4.32
N GLY A 24 12.47 -9.15 -3.58
CA GLY A 24 13.50 -8.11 -3.55
C GLY A 24 13.99 -7.77 -2.15
N GLY A 25 13.60 -8.54 -1.13
CA GLY A 25 13.92 -8.25 0.26
C GLY A 25 13.26 -6.98 0.79
N ASP A 26 13.73 -6.54 1.95
CA ASP A 26 13.18 -5.38 2.64
C ASP A 26 13.37 -4.07 1.87
N GLU A 27 14.44 -3.95 1.07
CA GLU A 27 14.69 -2.76 0.24
C GLU A 27 13.57 -2.51 -0.78
N LEU A 28 13.07 -3.56 -1.43
CA LEU A 28 11.96 -3.45 -2.38
C LEU A 28 10.64 -3.11 -1.67
N VAL A 29 10.45 -3.62 -0.46
CA VAL A 29 9.27 -3.28 0.36
C VAL A 29 9.31 -1.81 0.76
N ASP A 30 10.47 -1.31 1.18
CA ASP A 30 10.62 0.07 1.63
C ASP A 30 10.52 1.07 0.46
N ASP A 31 11.05 0.74 -0.72
CA ASP A 31 10.83 1.53 -1.94
C ASP A 31 9.34 1.61 -2.29
N ALA A 32 8.64 0.46 -2.32
CA ALA A 32 7.21 0.42 -2.62
C ALA A 32 6.37 1.17 -1.57
N ARG A 33 6.70 1.07 -0.28
CA ARG A 33 6.03 1.82 0.80
C ARG A 33 6.27 3.31 0.68
N THR A 34 7.47 3.72 0.29
CA THR A 34 7.85 5.13 0.10
C THR A 34 7.03 5.73 -1.04
N GLU A 35 6.98 5.06 -2.20
CA GLU A 35 6.18 5.51 -3.33
C GLU A 35 4.69 5.54 -3.00
N ALA A 36 4.17 4.48 -2.35
CA ALA A 36 2.77 4.41 -1.97
C ALA A 36 2.37 5.56 -1.03
N SER A 37 3.25 5.92 -0.10
CA SER A 37 3.04 7.05 0.82
C SER A 37 3.07 8.39 0.09
N TRP A 38 4.06 8.59 -0.79
CA TRP A 38 4.17 9.80 -1.61
C TRP A 38 2.94 10.00 -2.51
N TYR A 39 2.48 8.94 -3.18
CA TYR A 39 1.30 8.98 -4.03
C TYR A 39 0.02 9.28 -3.22
N ALA A 40 -0.13 8.63 -2.06
CA ALA A 40 -1.24 8.86 -1.17
C ALA A 40 -1.26 10.30 -0.63
N ASP A 41 -0.10 10.86 -0.27
CA ASP A 41 0.08 12.26 0.15
C ASP A 41 -0.31 13.24 -0.96
N MET A 42 0.10 12.96 -2.19
CA MET A 42 -0.19 13.80 -3.35
C MET A 42 -1.67 13.80 -3.70
N MET A 43 -2.29 12.62 -3.80
CA MET A 43 -3.65 12.48 -4.32
C MET A 43 -4.72 12.68 -3.25
N HIS A 44 -4.40 12.31 -2.00
CA HIS A 44 -5.33 12.34 -0.88
C HIS A 44 -4.61 12.88 0.38
N PRO A 45 -4.30 14.19 0.41
CA PRO A 45 -3.64 14.82 1.54
C PRO A 45 -4.41 14.59 2.83
N TRP A 46 -3.69 14.24 3.90
CA TRP A 46 -4.26 14.03 5.22
C TRP A 46 -3.38 14.68 6.29
N ASP A 47 -3.99 15.46 7.17
CA ASP A 47 -3.30 16.19 8.24
C ASP A 47 -2.97 15.31 9.46
N GLY A 48 -3.21 13.99 9.36
CA GLY A 48 -3.00 13.03 10.44
C GLY A 48 -4.05 13.09 11.56
N ARG A 49 -5.10 13.90 11.42
CA ARG A 49 -6.16 14.02 12.44
C ARG A 49 -7.32 13.10 12.11
N GLY A 50 -7.84 12.46 13.16
CA GLY A 50 -8.97 11.53 13.04
C GLY A 50 -8.59 10.23 12.35
N CYS A 51 -9.56 9.62 11.68
CA CYS A 51 -9.32 8.40 10.90
C CYS A 51 -8.74 8.74 9.53
N GLU A 52 -7.73 8.00 9.10
CA GLU A 52 -7.21 8.10 7.74
C GLU A 52 -8.34 7.93 6.70
N PRO A 53 -8.43 8.80 5.67
CA PRO A 53 -9.45 8.70 4.63
C PRO A 53 -9.32 7.41 3.83
N ASP A 54 -10.45 6.75 3.56
CA ASP A 54 -10.50 5.49 2.81
C ASP A 54 -9.83 5.61 1.42
N ALA A 55 -10.01 6.74 0.72
CA ALA A 55 -9.38 6.99 -0.58
C ALA A 55 -7.85 6.96 -0.52
N ARG A 56 -7.28 7.47 0.57
CA ARG A 56 -5.83 7.48 0.82
C ARG A 56 -5.31 6.06 1.00
N VAL A 57 -6.02 5.25 1.79
CA VAL A 57 -5.67 3.84 2.00
C VAL A 57 -5.75 3.04 0.69
N LEU A 58 -6.76 3.30 -0.13
CA LEU A 58 -6.92 2.65 -1.45
C LEU A 58 -5.84 3.07 -2.45
N ALA A 59 -5.45 4.34 -2.48
CA ALA A 59 -4.34 4.83 -3.31
C ALA A 59 -3.02 4.18 -2.91
N TRP A 60 -2.77 4.08 -1.61
CA TRP A 60 -1.60 3.41 -1.07
C TRP A 60 -1.56 1.93 -1.48
N LEU A 61 -2.68 1.21 -1.35
CA LEU A 61 -2.80 -0.19 -1.77
C LEU A 61 -2.58 -0.38 -3.28
N SER A 62 -3.06 0.55 -4.11
CA SER A 62 -2.92 0.48 -5.57
C SER A 62 -1.45 0.46 -6.01
N ILE A 63 -0.59 1.26 -5.36
CA ILE A 63 0.85 1.26 -5.64
C ILE A 63 1.50 -0.05 -5.24
N LEU A 64 1.18 -0.59 -4.05
CA LEU A 64 1.72 -1.89 -3.64
C LEU A 64 1.33 -3.03 -4.59
N VAL A 65 0.08 -3.07 -5.03
CA VAL A 65 -0.38 -4.09 -5.99
C VAL A 65 0.36 -3.93 -7.32
N ALA A 66 0.52 -2.70 -7.82
CA ALA A 66 1.27 -2.45 -9.05
C ALA A 66 2.73 -2.92 -8.93
N ARG A 67 3.41 -2.59 -7.82
CA ARG A 67 4.78 -3.03 -7.55
C ARG A 67 4.90 -4.54 -7.45
N TRP A 68 3.94 -5.19 -6.78
CA TRP A 68 3.92 -6.65 -6.71
C TRP A 68 3.79 -7.28 -8.11
N VAL A 69 2.86 -6.80 -8.94
CA VAL A 69 2.66 -7.30 -10.31
C VAL A 69 3.94 -7.13 -11.14
N VAL A 70 4.58 -5.96 -11.08
CA VAL A 70 5.84 -5.70 -11.81
C VAL A 70 6.94 -6.64 -11.35
N ALA A 71 7.10 -6.82 -10.04
CA ALA A 71 8.08 -7.76 -9.48
C ALA A 71 7.78 -9.23 -9.83
N ASP A 72 6.52 -9.59 -10.09
CA ASP A 72 6.13 -10.93 -10.56
C ASP A 72 6.59 -11.25 -11.97
N THR A 73 6.69 -10.21 -12.80
CA THR A 73 7.00 -10.34 -14.22
C THR A 73 8.49 -10.17 -14.56
N ALA A 74 9.33 -9.89 -13.56
CA ALA A 74 10.77 -9.67 -13.68
C ALA A 74 11.57 -10.93 -13.32
#